data_AF-A0A428SIJ2-F1
#
_entry.id   AF-A0A428SIJ2-F1
#
_cell.length_a   1.000
_cell.length_b   1.000
_cell.length_c   1.000
_cell.angle_alpha   90.00
_cell.angle_beta   90.00
_cell.angle_gamma   90.00
#
_symmetry.space_group_name_H-M   'P 1'
#
loop_
_entity.id
_entity.type
_entity.pdbx_description
1 polymer ?
#
loop_
_entity_poly.entity_id
_entity_poly.type
_entity_poly.pdbx_seq_one_letter_code
_entity_poly.pdbx_strand_id
1 'polypeptide(L)'
;MAYGTQDEEYLINETDIYDDHVLYSRAWVLQEAILARRTLDCGRGQLFWRCSEMRSSEVFPGGVPTNVYHDDHPAAKFKAISADNDQAMITANILERRLGSVKTRLQIPIAPGRGSLERYTDAPFAFWSAIVGEYTKMKLTKDTDRIVALAGITDVFRPFFGDHWFGMWRIFMPLELLWQAGGTNKRPSTLRAPTWSWFSVESPVYYTRCEFNYRRDRLITEFIDAEATGENGMRLRLSAPLLRATWSSLNEVGTRCVISSIEGETRRMSLFGIPTFLDSYGDVYFDHWDDGAVADDVFLMCIQIRGKSGTGALGLVLQEVAEGVYERLGHFSSPEDLIEPFLDLTPRREMVLR
;
A
#
# COMPACT_ATOMS: atom_id res chain seq x y z
N MET A 1 -40.00 -18.21 -28.08
CA MET A 1 -39.42 -19.23 -28.98
C MET A 1 -38.89 -20.36 -28.12
N ALA A 2 -39.02 -21.59 -28.61
CA ALA A 2 -39.08 -22.81 -27.83
C ALA A 2 -37.90 -23.05 -26.87
N TYR A 3 -38.23 -23.37 -25.61
CA TYR A 3 -37.33 -24.05 -24.68
C TYR A 3 -37.17 -25.49 -25.17
N GLY A 4 -35.96 -25.85 -25.59
CA GLY A 4 -35.64 -27.22 -25.99
C GLY A 4 -35.70 -28.14 -24.78
N THR A 5 -36.58 -29.14 -24.88
CA THR A 5 -36.66 -30.30 -23.99
C THR A 5 -35.70 -31.36 -24.48
N GLN A 6 -34.59 -31.56 -23.76
CA GLN A 6 -33.93 -32.85 -23.65
C GLN A 6 -33.18 -32.86 -22.32
N ASP A 7 -33.45 -33.89 -21.51
CA ASP A 7 -32.82 -34.15 -20.22
C ASP A 7 -31.32 -34.40 -20.40
N GLU A 8 -30.55 -33.33 -20.56
CA GLU A 8 -29.13 -33.36 -20.24
C GLU A 8 -29.04 -33.07 -18.74
N GLU A 9 -29.11 -34.15 -17.93
CA GLU A 9 -28.60 -34.12 -16.56
C GLU A 9 -27.10 -33.81 -16.65
N TYR A 10 -26.78 -32.53 -16.76
CA TYR A 10 -25.44 -32.06 -16.47
C TYR A 10 -25.22 -32.38 -15.00
N LEU A 11 -24.30 -33.30 -14.71
CA LEU A 11 -23.75 -33.46 -13.37
C LEU A 11 -23.33 -32.06 -12.92
N ILE A 12 -24.05 -31.49 -11.95
CA ILE A 12 -23.71 -30.19 -11.39
C ILE A 12 -22.37 -30.38 -10.70
N ASN A 13 -21.31 -30.02 -11.41
CA ASN A 13 -19.99 -30.04 -10.86
C ASN A 13 -19.84 -28.79 -9.98
N GLU A 14 -20.01 -28.97 -8.67
CA GLU A 14 -19.81 -27.95 -7.63
C GLU A 14 -18.34 -27.52 -7.47
N THR A 15 -17.46 -27.81 -8.44
CA THR A 15 -16.08 -27.29 -8.42
C THR A 15 -16.12 -25.77 -8.45
N ASP A 16 -15.87 -25.14 -7.31
CA ASP A 16 -15.49 -23.73 -7.26
C ASP A 16 -14.05 -23.61 -7.76
N ILE A 17 -13.83 -22.84 -8.83
CA ILE A 17 -12.49 -22.60 -9.36
C ILE A 17 -11.64 -21.71 -8.44
N TYR A 18 -12.26 -21.10 -7.43
CA TYR A 18 -11.63 -20.20 -6.48
C TYR A 18 -11.49 -20.80 -5.07
N ASP A 19 -12.03 -22.01 -4.84
CA ASP A 19 -11.56 -22.86 -3.73
C ASP A 19 -10.06 -23.10 -3.87
N ASP A 20 -9.33 -23.15 -2.74
CA ASP A 20 -7.86 -23.22 -2.58
C ASP A 20 -7.05 -23.76 -3.79
N HIS A 21 -6.94 -22.96 -4.85
CA HIS A 21 -6.22 -23.35 -6.05
C HIS A 21 -4.85 -22.69 -6.06
N VAL A 22 -3.80 -23.52 -6.08
CA VAL A 22 -2.40 -23.08 -6.00
C VAL A 22 -2.09 -22.01 -7.07
N LEU A 23 -2.68 -22.11 -8.26
CA LEU A 23 -2.51 -21.13 -9.33
C LEU A 23 -2.95 -19.72 -8.91
N TYR A 24 -4.15 -19.59 -8.34
CA TYR A 24 -4.74 -18.31 -7.94
C TYR A 24 -4.04 -17.65 -6.76
N SER A 25 -3.19 -18.39 -6.05
CA SER A 25 -2.31 -17.81 -5.04
C SER A 25 -1.04 -17.15 -5.62
N ARG A 26 -0.75 -17.27 -6.93
CA ARG A 26 0.50 -16.79 -7.53
C ARG A 26 0.40 -15.34 -7.99
N ALA A 27 1.44 -14.54 -7.72
CA ALA A 27 1.42 -13.10 -7.99
C ALA A 27 1.22 -12.73 -9.48
N TRP A 28 1.83 -13.46 -10.41
CA TRP A 28 1.65 -13.21 -11.85
C TRP A 28 0.22 -13.50 -12.34
N VAL A 29 -0.51 -14.39 -11.64
CA VAL A 29 -1.91 -14.69 -11.96
C VAL A 29 -2.80 -13.51 -11.60
N LEU A 30 -2.44 -12.69 -10.60
CA LEU A 30 -3.16 -11.44 -10.32
C LEU A 30 -3.11 -10.49 -11.53
N GLN A 31 -1.94 -10.32 -12.15
CA GLN A 31 -1.80 -9.52 -13.37
C GLN A 31 -2.64 -10.08 -14.51
N GLU A 32 -2.53 -11.38 -14.81
CA GLU A 32 -3.31 -12.01 -15.87
C GLU A 32 -4.80 -11.88 -15.61
N ALA A 33 -5.23 -12.16 -14.38
CA ALA A 33 -6.61 -12.07 -13.99
C ALA A 33 -7.12 -10.63 -14.09
N ILE A 34 -6.36 -9.59 -13.71
CA ILE A 34 -6.80 -8.19 -13.83
C ILE A 34 -6.86 -7.75 -15.31
N LEU A 35 -5.82 -8.05 -16.10
CA LEU A 35 -5.65 -7.48 -17.44
C LEU A 35 -6.37 -8.25 -18.55
N ALA A 36 -6.65 -9.54 -18.36
CA ALA A 36 -7.29 -10.35 -19.39
C ALA A 36 -8.75 -9.90 -19.61
N ARG A 37 -9.07 -9.49 -20.84
CA ARG A 37 -10.44 -9.19 -21.28
C ARG A 37 -11.35 -10.41 -21.23
N ARG A 38 -10.77 -11.58 -21.49
CA ARG A 38 -11.44 -12.87 -21.60
C ARG A 38 -10.52 -13.93 -21.01
N THR A 39 -11.07 -14.79 -20.18
CA THR A 39 -10.32 -15.87 -19.52
C THR A 39 -11.08 -17.17 -19.70
N LEU A 40 -10.36 -18.23 -20.05
CA LEU A 40 -10.84 -19.59 -20.03
C LEU A 40 -10.10 -20.33 -18.91
N ASP A 41 -10.81 -20.69 -17.85
CA ASP A 41 -10.26 -21.42 -16.71
C ASP A 41 -10.53 -22.91 -16.89
N CYS A 42 -9.47 -23.71 -16.89
CA CYS A 42 -9.55 -25.15 -16.91
C CYS A 42 -9.72 -25.67 -15.47
N GLY A 43 -10.96 -25.80 -15.03
CA GLY A 43 -11.30 -26.40 -13.73
C GLY A 43 -11.11 -27.91 -13.70
N ARG A 44 -11.25 -28.52 -12.52
CA ARG A 44 -11.02 -29.96 -12.34
C ARG A 44 -11.97 -30.85 -13.15
N GLY A 45 -13.18 -30.37 -13.45
CA GLY A 45 -14.16 -31.15 -14.20
C GLY A 45 -15.06 -30.35 -15.12
N GLN A 46 -14.74 -29.09 -15.42
CA GLN A 46 -15.36 -28.34 -16.51
C GLN A 46 -14.48 -27.14 -16.90
N LEU A 47 -14.71 -26.61 -18.10
CA LEU A 47 -14.19 -25.32 -18.51
C LEU A 47 -15.11 -24.19 -18.05
N PHE A 48 -14.51 -23.09 -17.58
CA PHE A 48 -15.22 -21.86 -17.23
C PHE A 48 -14.72 -20.73 -18.11
N TRP A 49 -15.65 -19.99 -18.70
CA TRP A 49 -15.37 -18.80 -19.48
C TRP A 49 -15.80 -17.55 -18.72
N ARG A 50 -14.96 -16.52 -18.74
CA ARG A 50 -15.27 -15.24 -18.08
C ARG A 50 -14.84 -14.08 -18.95
N CYS A 51 -15.69 -13.06 -19.04
CA CYS A 51 -15.36 -11.73 -19.53
C CYS A 51 -15.98 -10.67 -18.61
N SER A 52 -15.90 -9.39 -18.99
CA SER A 52 -16.47 -8.29 -18.20
C SER A 52 -18.00 -8.32 -18.11
N GLU A 53 -18.68 -8.96 -19.08
CA GLU A 53 -20.14 -8.95 -19.21
C GLU A 53 -20.80 -10.22 -18.68
N MET A 54 -20.13 -11.37 -18.85
CA MET A 54 -20.71 -12.67 -18.55
C MET A 54 -19.68 -13.65 -17.99
N ARG A 55 -20.19 -14.61 -17.21
CA ARG A 55 -19.49 -15.86 -16.90
C ARG A 55 -20.31 -17.01 -17.46
N SER A 56 -19.68 -17.97 -18.12
CA SER A 56 -20.31 -19.20 -18.59
C SER A 56 -19.45 -20.40 -18.24
N SER A 57 -20.04 -21.59 -18.33
CA SER A 57 -19.32 -22.85 -18.16
C SER A 57 -19.92 -23.90 -19.09
N GLU A 58 -19.33 -25.08 -19.15
CA GLU A 58 -19.88 -26.20 -19.93
C GLU A 58 -21.28 -26.60 -19.45
N VAL A 59 -21.56 -26.50 -18.14
CA VAL A 59 -22.88 -26.74 -17.54
C VAL A 59 -23.85 -25.58 -17.79
N PHE A 60 -23.33 -24.36 -17.93
CA PHE A 60 -24.15 -23.16 -18.14
C PHE A 60 -23.69 -22.38 -19.39
N PRO A 61 -23.90 -22.92 -20.60
CA PRO A 61 -23.33 -22.36 -21.83
C PRO A 61 -23.92 -21.00 -22.20
N GLY A 62 -25.17 -20.72 -21.80
CA GLY A 62 -25.80 -19.41 -21.97
C GLY A 62 -25.21 -18.32 -21.07
N GLY A 63 -24.41 -18.71 -20.07
CA GLY A 63 -23.79 -17.83 -19.10
C GLY A 63 -24.78 -17.11 -18.19
N VAL A 64 -24.25 -16.57 -17.11
CA VAL A 64 -24.98 -15.67 -16.22
C VAL A 64 -24.29 -14.30 -16.18
N PRO A 65 -25.02 -13.25 -15.79
CA PRO A 65 -24.43 -11.97 -15.43
C PRO A 65 -23.37 -12.12 -14.33
N THR A 66 -22.30 -11.31 -14.42
CA THR A 66 -21.14 -11.40 -13.51
C THR A 66 -21.45 -11.11 -12.04
N ASN A 67 -22.55 -10.40 -11.74
CA ASN A 67 -22.99 -10.06 -10.39
C ASN A 67 -23.66 -11.23 -9.62
N VAL A 68 -23.89 -12.38 -10.27
CA VAL A 68 -24.54 -13.55 -9.67
C VAL A 68 -23.55 -14.48 -8.96
N TYR A 69 -22.26 -14.41 -9.29
CA TYR A 69 -21.21 -15.26 -8.70
C TYR A 69 -20.33 -14.47 -7.72
N HIS A 70 -20.01 -15.09 -6.59
CA HIS A 70 -18.90 -14.68 -5.73
C HIS A 70 -17.60 -15.16 -6.36
N ASP A 71 -16.65 -14.24 -6.53
CA ASP A 71 -15.30 -14.54 -7.04
C ASP A 71 -14.35 -14.07 -5.95
N ASP A 72 -13.84 -15.02 -5.17
CA ASP A 72 -13.01 -14.75 -4.01
C ASP A 72 -11.57 -14.36 -4.38
N HIS A 73 -11.22 -14.47 -5.67
CA HIS A 73 -9.93 -14.01 -6.14
C HIS A 73 -9.85 -12.47 -6.12
N PRO A 74 -8.76 -11.87 -5.60
CA PRO A 74 -8.61 -10.42 -5.52
C PRO A 74 -8.85 -9.65 -6.82
N ALA A 75 -8.54 -10.24 -7.98
CA ALA A 75 -8.78 -9.63 -9.29
C ALA A 75 -10.26 -9.26 -9.55
N ALA A 76 -11.21 -10.02 -8.98
CA ALA A 76 -12.63 -9.79 -9.20
C ALA A 76 -13.08 -8.41 -8.73
N LYS A 77 -12.53 -7.96 -7.59
CA LYS A 77 -12.76 -6.64 -7.01
C LYS A 77 -12.35 -5.52 -7.98
N PHE A 78 -11.30 -5.75 -8.77
CA PHE A 78 -10.80 -4.76 -9.73
C PHE A 78 -11.53 -4.84 -11.09
N LYS A 79 -12.00 -6.03 -11.49
CA LYS A 79 -12.83 -6.19 -12.70
C LYS A 79 -14.23 -5.60 -12.57
N ALA A 80 -14.87 -5.73 -11.41
CA ALA A 80 -16.21 -5.18 -11.19
C ALA A 80 -16.26 -3.66 -11.45
N ILE A 81 -15.18 -2.94 -11.14
CA ILE A 81 -15.02 -1.50 -11.40
C ILE A 81 -14.99 -1.17 -12.91
N SER A 82 -14.54 -2.12 -13.74
CA SER A 82 -14.47 -1.95 -15.21
C SER A 82 -15.80 -2.23 -15.92
N ALA A 83 -16.75 -2.93 -15.28
CA ALA A 83 -17.93 -3.47 -15.96
C ALA A 83 -19.00 -2.41 -16.27
N ASP A 84 -19.04 -1.30 -15.54
CA ASP A 84 -20.11 -0.31 -15.66
C ASP A 84 -19.99 0.66 -16.85
N ASN A 85 -18.91 0.64 -17.65
CA ASN A 85 -18.69 1.69 -18.68
C ASN A 85 -17.97 1.28 -19.99
N ASP A 86 -17.88 -0.01 -20.36
CA ASP A 86 -17.15 -0.47 -21.58
C ASP A 86 -15.69 0.01 -21.69
N GLN A 87 -15.15 0.53 -20.59
CA GLN A 87 -13.81 1.09 -20.50
C GLN A 87 -13.05 0.35 -19.40
N ALA A 88 -12.26 -0.61 -19.86
CA ALA A 88 -11.30 -1.32 -19.03
C ALA A 88 -10.34 -0.32 -18.38
N MET A 89 -10.21 -0.47 -17.06
CA MET A 89 -9.42 0.38 -16.17
C MET A 89 -9.95 1.81 -16.08
N ILE A 90 -9.68 2.47 -14.95
CA ILE A 90 -9.93 3.90 -14.76
C ILE A 90 -9.26 4.64 -15.93
N THR A 91 -10.01 4.95 -16.99
CA THR A 91 -9.43 5.51 -18.19
C THR A 91 -8.92 6.91 -17.89
N ALA A 92 -7.82 7.25 -18.56
CA ALA A 92 -7.41 8.59 -18.94
C ALA A 92 -8.54 9.61 -18.89
N ASN A 93 -9.70 9.31 -19.48
CA ASN A 93 -10.79 10.28 -19.61
C ASN A 93 -11.52 10.59 -18.30
N ILE A 94 -11.68 9.64 -17.36
CA ILE A 94 -12.21 9.93 -16.01
C ILE A 94 -11.17 10.73 -15.23
N LEU A 95 -9.90 10.32 -15.32
CA LEU A 95 -8.78 11.02 -14.71
C LEU A 95 -8.52 12.38 -15.36
N GLU A 96 -8.70 12.59 -16.65
CA GLU A 96 -8.44 13.85 -17.39
C GLU A 96 -9.63 14.79 -17.27
N ARG A 97 -10.87 14.28 -17.23
CA ARG A 97 -12.06 15.09 -16.99
C ARG A 97 -12.17 15.52 -15.52
N ARG A 98 -11.62 14.73 -14.59
CA ARG A 98 -11.52 15.10 -13.16
C ARG A 98 -10.22 15.86 -12.87
N LEU A 99 -9.07 15.44 -13.40
CA LEU A 99 -7.75 16.07 -13.23
C LEU A 99 -7.54 17.33 -14.09
N GLY A 100 -8.29 17.50 -15.18
CA GLY A 100 -8.41 18.78 -15.89
C GLY A 100 -9.13 19.85 -15.05
N SER A 101 -9.84 19.43 -14.00
CA SER A 101 -10.32 20.28 -12.89
C SER A 101 -9.33 20.30 -11.70
N VAL A 102 -8.26 19.49 -11.75
CA VAL A 102 -7.20 19.32 -10.72
C VAL A 102 -6.01 20.23 -11.00
N LYS A 103 -6.28 21.53 -11.00
CA LYS A 103 -5.47 22.44 -10.17
C LYS A 103 -5.89 22.37 -8.70
N THR A 104 -6.93 21.60 -8.40
CA THR A 104 -7.52 21.40 -7.08
C THR A 104 -7.90 19.94 -6.83
N ARG A 105 -7.21 19.29 -5.87
CA ARG A 105 -7.65 18.14 -5.03
C ARG A 105 -7.34 16.71 -5.51
N LEU A 106 -6.17 16.20 -5.11
CA LEU A 106 -5.92 14.78 -4.87
C LEU A 106 -6.49 14.41 -3.47
N GLN A 107 -7.78 14.15 -3.33
CA GLN A 107 -8.32 13.67 -2.06
C GLN A 107 -8.13 12.15 -1.98
N ILE A 108 -7.35 11.67 -1.01
CA ILE A 108 -7.26 10.23 -0.72
C ILE A 108 -8.39 9.88 0.27
N PRO A 109 -9.28 8.93 -0.04
CA PRO A 109 -10.46 8.60 0.73
C PRO A 109 -10.10 7.69 1.89
N ILE A 110 -10.98 7.72 2.89
CA ILE A 110 -10.79 7.08 4.17
C ILE A 110 -10.63 5.56 4.02
N ALA A 111 -9.65 4.98 4.72
CA ALA A 111 -9.30 3.56 4.75
C ALA A 111 -10.56 2.70 4.85
N PRO A 112 -10.59 1.55 4.17
CA PRO A 112 -11.82 0.82 3.96
C PRO A 112 -12.37 0.26 5.27
N GLY A 113 -13.56 0.74 5.65
CA GLY A 113 -14.55 -0.15 6.24
C GLY A 113 -14.97 -1.19 5.20
N ARG A 114 -15.33 -2.40 5.63
CA ARG A 114 -15.86 -3.45 4.75
C ARG A 114 -17.10 -2.91 4.01
N GLY A 115 -16.97 -2.61 2.72
CA GLY A 115 -18.09 -2.35 1.81
C GLY A 115 -18.20 -0.91 1.29
N SER A 116 -17.49 -0.62 0.20
CA SER A 116 -17.96 0.25 -0.90
C SER A 116 -16.82 0.41 -1.90
N LEU A 117 -16.95 -0.26 -3.05
CA LEU A 117 -15.97 -0.29 -4.13
C LEU A 117 -15.97 1.04 -4.94
N GLU A 118 -17.07 1.78 -4.89
CA GLU A 118 -17.27 3.11 -5.51
C GLU A 118 -16.31 4.19 -4.97
N ARG A 119 -15.79 4.03 -3.73
CA ARG A 119 -14.85 5.02 -3.16
C ARG A 119 -13.44 4.93 -3.73
N TYR A 120 -13.06 3.79 -4.30
CA TYR A 120 -11.72 3.60 -4.87
C TYR A 120 -11.55 4.31 -6.22
N THR A 121 -12.64 4.46 -6.99
CA THR A 121 -12.60 5.11 -8.32
C THR A 121 -12.44 6.62 -8.25
N ASP A 122 -12.85 7.23 -7.13
CA ASP A 122 -12.71 8.67 -6.87
C ASP A 122 -11.28 9.07 -6.47
N ALA A 123 -10.40 8.10 -6.22
CA ALA A 123 -9.07 8.36 -5.69
C ALA A 123 -7.99 7.41 -6.24
N PRO A 124 -7.18 7.89 -7.20
CA PRO A 124 -6.25 7.04 -7.95
C PRO A 124 -5.22 6.30 -7.07
N PHE A 125 -4.75 6.95 -6.00
CA PHE A 125 -3.83 6.34 -5.03
C PHE A 125 -4.48 5.19 -4.24
N ALA A 126 -5.75 5.31 -3.84
CA ALA A 126 -6.45 4.27 -3.07
C ALA A 126 -6.66 3.00 -3.91
N PHE A 127 -6.90 3.16 -5.21
CA PHE A 127 -6.97 2.04 -6.13
C PHE A 127 -5.62 1.33 -6.27
N TRP A 128 -4.54 2.11 -6.49
CA TRP A 128 -3.19 1.55 -6.58
C TRP A 128 -2.76 0.85 -5.29
N SER A 129 -2.97 1.47 -4.13
CA SER A 129 -2.60 0.88 -2.84
C SER A 129 -3.37 -0.40 -2.54
N ALA A 130 -4.62 -0.53 -3.00
CA ALA A 130 -5.37 -1.77 -2.93
C ALA A 130 -4.75 -2.88 -3.80
N ILE A 131 -4.30 -2.56 -5.02
CA ILE A 131 -3.58 -3.51 -5.87
C ILE A 131 -2.29 -3.97 -5.18
N VAL A 132 -1.48 -3.04 -4.66
CA VAL A 132 -0.24 -3.37 -3.94
C VAL A 132 -0.52 -4.27 -2.74
N GLY A 133 -1.58 -3.97 -1.97
CA GLY A 133 -1.97 -4.76 -0.81
C GLY A 133 -2.40 -6.19 -1.15
N GLU A 134 -3.13 -6.39 -2.25
CA GLU A 134 -3.48 -7.76 -2.69
C GLU A 134 -2.28 -8.46 -3.34
N TYR A 135 -1.49 -7.75 -4.15
CA TYR A 135 -0.29 -8.27 -4.79
C TYR A 135 0.74 -8.79 -3.78
N THR A 136 1.00 -8.04 -2.71
CA THR A 136 1.99 -8.43 -1.68
C THR A 136 1.56 -9.61 -0.81
N LYS A 137 0.27 -9.98 -0.82
CA LYS A 137 -0.24 -11.20 -0.20
C LYS A 137 -0.08 -12.43 -1.08
N MET A 138 0.16 -12.25 -2.38
CA MET A 138 0.33 -13.35 -3.32
C MET A 138 1.69 -14.04 -3.15
N LYS A 139 1.74 -15.31 -3.49
CA LYS A 139 2.96 -16.12 -3.49
C LYS A 139 3.79 -15.84 -4.74
N LEU A 140 5.08 -15.61 -4.54
CA LEU A 140 6.08 -15.55 -5.60
C LEU A 140 6.98 -16.79 -5.51
N THR A 141 7.09 -17.54 -6.59
CA THR A 141 7.96 -18.73 -6.64
C THR A 141 9.42 -18.34 -6.85
N LYS A 142 9.65 -17.32 -7.68
CA LYS A 142 10.96 -16.73 -7.90
C LYS A 142 10.86 -15.24 -7.63
N ASP A 143 11.79 -14.73 -6.85
CA ASP A 143 11.74 -13.33 -6.47
C ASP A 143 12.07 -12.38 -7.63
N THR A 144 12.85 -12.85 -8.62
CA THR A 144 13.10 -12.14 -9.88
C THR A 144 11.82 -11.82 -10.65
N ASP A 145 10.76 -12.59 -10.45
CA ASP A 145 9.50 -12.43 -11.17
C ASP A 145 8.63 -11.34 -10.53
N ARG A 146 9.02 -10.77 -9.38
CA ARG A 146 8.22 -9.77 -8.64
C ARG A 146 7.91 -8.56 -9.52
N ILE A 147 8.94 -7.92 -10.08
CA ILE A 147 8.74 -6.75 -10.96
C ILE A 147 7.94 -7.16 -12.20
N VAL A 148 8.28 -8.28 -12.82
CA VAL A 148 7.62 -8.78 -14.05
C VAL A 148 6.14 -9.08 -13.82
N ALA A 149 5.78 -9.62 -12.65
CA ALA A 149 4.41 -9.94 -12.26
C ALA A 149 3.56 -8.71 -11.94
N LEU A 150 4.16 -7.52 -11.88
CA LEU A 150 3.46 -6.24 -11.68
C LEU A 150 3.53 -5.35 -12.93
N ALA A 151 4.52 -5.57 -13.81
CA ALA A 151 4.88 -4.70 -14.93
C ALA A 151 3.70 -4.37 -15.85
N GLY A 152 2.90 -5.39 -16.20
CA GLY A 152 1.74 -5.20 -17.06
C GLY A 152 0.69 -4.31 -16.41
N ILE A 153 0.51 -4.40 -15.08
CA ILE A 153 -0.42 -3.52 -14.36
C ILE A 153 0.13 -2.10 -14.35
N THR A 154 1.41 -1.91 -13.98
CA THR A 154 2.04 -0.57 -13.97
C THR A 154 2.01 0.09 -15.35
N ASP A 155 2.20 -0.66 -16.43
CA ASP A 155 2.18 -0.10 -17.78
C ASP A 155 0.84 0.55 -18.14
N VAL A 156 -0.28 0.06 -17.58
CA VAL A 156 -1.57 0.70 -17.82
C VAL A 156 -1.76 1.99 -17.00
N PHE A 157 -1.10 2.12 -15.85
CA PHE A 157 -1.13 3.35 -15.05
C PHE A 157 -0.12 4.41 -15.52
N ARG A 158 0.96 3.97 -16.19
CA ARG A 158 2.08 4.82 -16.59
C ARG A 158 1.68 6.05 -17.40
N PRO A 159 0.74 5.99 -18.37
CA PRO A 159 0.29 7.19 -19.08
C PRO A 159 -0.31 8.29 -18.17
N PHE A 160 -0.77 7.94 -16.96
CA PHE A 160 -1.47 8.85 -16.04
C PHE A 160 -0.59 9.32 -14.90
N PHE A 161 0.17 8.40 -14.30
CA PHE A 161 0.96 8.67 -13.11
C PHE A 161 2.42 9.00 -13.44
N GLY A 162 2.84 8.76 -14.69
CA GLY A 162 4.20 9.01 -15.16
C GLY A 162 5.17 7.95 -14.64
N ASP A 163 6.30 8.40 -14.10
CA ASP A 163 7.35 7.52 -13.64
C ASP A 163 7.02 6.87 -12.29
N HIS A 164 7.44 5.62 -12.16
CA HIS A 164 7.42 4.90 -10.90
C HIS A 164 8.75 4.19 -10.66
N TRP A 165 9.00 3.87 -9.40
CA TRP A 165 10.16 3.10 -8.99
C TRP A 165 9.71 2.04 -8.02
N PHE A 166 10.00 0.77 -8.34
CA PHE A 166 9.54 -0.36 -7.53
C PHE A 166 8.03 -0.32 -7.25
N GLY A 167 7.23 -0.02 -8.27
CA GLY A 167 5.77 0.15 -8.15
C GLY A 167 5.31 1.33 -7.27
N MET A 168 6.17 2.29 -6.93
CA MET A 168 5.81 3.50 -6.18
C MET A 168 5.84 4.70 -7.12
N TRP A 169 4.72 5.41 -7.25
CA TRP A 169 4.59 6.46 -8.26
C TRP A 169 5.17 7.79 -7.79
N ARG A 170 5.95 8.44 -8.67
CA ARG A 170 6.57 9.75 -8.38
C ARG A 170 5.54 10.81 -7.99
N ILE A 171 4.38 10.81 -8.66
CA ILE A 171 3.31 11.79 -8.41
C ILE A 171 2.70 11.69 -6.99
N PHE A 172 2.85 10.56 -6.31
CA PHE A 172 2.33 10.34 -4.97
C PHE A 172 3.43 10.40 -3.89
N MET A 173 4.68 10.71 -4.25
CA MET A 173 5.73 10.94 -3.25
C MET A 173 5.47 12.24 -2.47
N PRO A 174 5.74 12.28 -1.15
CA PRO A 174 6.32 11.23 -0.31
C PRO A 174 5.29 10.29 0.34
N LEU A 175 3.99 10.40 0.03
CA LEU A 175 2.92 9.60 0.67
C LEU A 175 3.05 8.10 0.38
N GLU A 176 3.61 7.74 -0.77
CA GLU A 176 3.97 6.36 -1.10
C GLU A 176 4.88 5.71 -0.03
N LEU A 177 5.67 6.49 0.71
CA LEU A 177 6.54 5.97 1.76
C LEU A 177 5.78 5.54 3.02
N LEU A 178 4.51 5.90 3.20
CA LEU A 178 3.76 5.58 4.42
C LEU A 178 3.24 4.15 4.49
N TRP A 179 3.65 3.28 3.56
CA TRP A 179 3.32 1.86 3.60
C TRP A 179 3.77 1.20 4.91
N GLN A 180 3.09 0.15 5.35
CA GLN A 180 3.36 -0.59 6.58
C GLN A 180 3.43 -2.08 6.28
N ALA A 181 4.47 -2.75 6.80
CA ALA A 181 4.57 -4.21 6.77
C ALA A 181 3.59 -4.84 7.78
N GLY A 182 2.94 -5.94 7.40
CA GLY A 182 2.14 -6.75 8.33
C GLY A 182 2.85 -8.02 8.79
N GLY A 183 2.58 -8.48 10.02
CA GLY A 183 3.09 -9.75 10.56
C GLY A 183 4.49 -9.66 11.19
N THR A 184 4.99 -10.78 11.71
CA THR A 184 6.36 -10.91 12.27
C THR A 184 7.33 -11.23 11.13
N ASN A 185 8.20 -10.28 10.79
CA ASN A 185 8.90 -10.30 9.51
C ASN A 185 10.42 -10.37 9.64
N LYS A 186 11.04 -11.05 8.67
CA LYS A 186 12.47 -11.00 8.37
C LYS A 186 12.66 -10.26 7.05
N ARG A 187 13.74 -9.48 6.92
CA ARG A 187 14.17 -9.01 5.59
C ARG A 187 14.55 -10.21 4.72
N PRO A 188 14.35 -10.12 3.39
CA PRO A 188 14.93 -11.08 2.47
C PRO A 188 16.43 -11.19 2.71
N SER A 189 16.99 -12.40 2.58
CA SER A 189 18.44 -12.62 2.75
C SER A 189 19.29 -11.92 1.69
N THR A 190 18.68 -11.54 0.56
CA THR A 190 19.32 -10.83 -0.55
C THR A 190 18.73 -9.43 -0.71
N LEU A 191 19.59 -8.41 -0.71
CA LEU A 191 19.19 -7.04 -0.98
C LEU A 191 18.73 -6.90 -2.44
N ARG A 192 17.44 -6.64 -2.64
CA ARG A 192 16.79 -6.57 -3.97
C ARG A 192 16.16 -5.22 -4.31
N ALA A 193 15.98 -4.38 -3.31
CA ALA A 193 15.40 -3.05 -3.44
C ALA A 193 15.91 -2.16 -2.29
N PRO A 194 15.90 -0.83 -2.49
CA PRO A 194 16.15 0.14 -1.43
C PRO A 194 15.25 -0.05 -0.21
N THR A 195 15.73 0.32 0.98
CA THR A 195 15.00 0.07 2.24
C THR A 195 13.68 0.81 2.33
N TRP A 196 13.56 1.93 1.62
CA TRP A 196 12.34 2.74 1.55
C TRP A 196 11.24 2.13 0.66
N SER A 197 11.59 1.16 -0.18
CA SER A 197 10.63 0.50 -1.07
C SER A 197 9.94 -0.67 -0.37
N TRP A 198 8.64 -0.83 -0.61
CA TRP A 198 7.89 -2.01 -0.15
C TRP A 198 8.38 -3.31 -0.82
N PHE A 199 9.17 -3.25 -1.89
CA PHE A 199 9.87 -4.43 -2.42
C PHE A 199 10.93 -4.99 -1.46
N SER A 200 11.39 -4.21 -0.48
CA SER A 200 12.45 -4.60 0.46
C SER A 200 12.01 -5.58 1.55
N VAL A 201 10.71 -5.91 1.65
CA VAL A 201 10.15 -6.81 2.66
C VAL A 201 9.47 -8.04 2.03
N GLU A 202 9.35 -9.13 2.81
CA GLU A 202 8.63 -10.36 2.44
C GLU A 202 7.32 -10.52 3.21
N SER A 203 6.56 -9.44 3.26
CA SER A 203 5.31 -9.39 3.99
C SER A 203 4.21 -8.72 3.17
N PRO A 204 2.94 -8.98 3.49
CA PRO A 204 1.85 -8.12 3.06
C PRO A 204 2.12 -6.67 3.47
N VAL A 205 1.77 -5.75 2.58
CA VAL A 205 1.96 -4.31 2.79
C VAL A 205 0.62 -3.59 2.72
N TYR A 206 0.46 -2.59 3.59
CA TYR A 206 -0.79 -1.82 3.72
C TYR A 206 -0.49 -0.33 3.79
N TYR A 207 -1.37 0.48 3.20
CA TYR A 207 -1.34 1.93 3.29
C TYR A 207 -2.37 2.45 4.30
N THR A 208 -2.33 1.88 5.50
CA THR A 208 -3.30 2.18 6.57
C THR A 208 -3.10 3.62 7.06
N ARG A 209 -4.16 4.44 7.02
CA ARG A 209 -4.15 5.86 7.45
C ARG A 209 -3.27 6.79 6.61
N CYS A 210 -2.74 6.36 5.46
CA CYS A 210 -1.94 7.20 4.53
C CYS A 210 -2.81 8.16 3.68
N GLU A 211 -3.99 8.50 4.18
CA GLU A 211 -4.96 9.32 3.48
C GLU A 211 -4.56 10.78 3.60
N PHE A 212 -4.43 11.44 2.46
CA PHE A 212 -4.15 12.87 2.40
C PHE A 212 -5.35 13.65 1.88
N ASN A 213 -5.81 14.59 2.70
CA ASN A 213 -6.82 15.57 2.35
C ASN A 213 -6.21 16.98 2.44
N TYR A 214 -5.90 17.56 1.27
CA TYR A 214 -5.33 18.90 1.11
C TYR A 214 -6.06 20.05 1.83
N ARG A 215 -7.33 19.87 2.25
CA ARG A 215 -8.07 20.90 2.98
C ARG A 215 -7.77 20.92 4.48
N ARG A 216 -7.28 19.81 5.04
CA ARG A 216 -7.11 19.64 6.49
C ARG A 216 -5.76 19.07 6.90
N ASP A 217 -5.10 18.36 6.00
CA ASP A 217 -3.85 17.68 6.29
C ASP A 217 -2.67 18.52 5.79
N ARG A 218 -1.55 18.44 6.52
CA ARG A 218 -0.30 19.13 6.22
C ARG A 218 0.74 18.12 5.80
N LEU A 219 1.38 18.39 4.67
CA LEU A 219 2.55 17.65 4.23
C LEU A 219 3.80 18.29 4.85
N ILE A 220 4.56 17.53 5.62
CA ILE A 220 5.74 18.01 6.35
C ILE A 220 7.03 17.69 5.58
N THR A 221 7.10 16.51 4.96
CA THR A 221 8.23 16.10 4.13
C THR A 221 8.04 16.57 2.68
N GLU A 222 9.11 17.05 2.08
CA GLU A 222 9.18 17.41 0.66
C GLU A 222 10.01 16.38 -0.11
N PHE A 223 9.47 15.92 -1.23
CA PHE A 223 10.20 15.07 -2.17
C PHE A 223 10.99 15.95 -3.14
N ILE A 224 12.31 15.74 -3.24
CA ILE A 224 13.19 16.51 -4.12
C ILE A 224 13.31 15.77 -5.46
N ASP A 225 13.96 14.60 -5.44
CA ASP A 225 14.09 13.74 -6.60
C ASP A 225 14.52 12.31 -6.20
N ALA A 226 14.85 11.52 -7.23
CA ALA A 226 15.43 10.22 -7.05
C ALA A 226 16.52 9.92 -8.08
N GLU A 227 17.55 9.19 -7.63
CA GLU A 227 18.74 8.89 -8.43
C GLU A 227 19.03 7.38 -8.40
N ALA A 228 19.27 6.78 -9.56
CA ALA A 228 19.72 5.40 -9.67
C ALA A 228 21.21 5.29 -9.30
N THR A 229 21.57 4.29 -8.49
CA THR A 229 22.95 4.09 -7.99
C THR A 229 23.60 2.80 -8.49
N GLY A 230 22.94 2.07 -9.39
CA GLY A 230 23.41 0.80 -9.97
C GLY A 230 22.23 -0.09 -10.37
N GLU A 231 22.48 -1.37 -10.64
CA GLU A 231 21.47 -2.28 -11.21
C GLU A 231 20.22 -2.47 -10.34
N ASN A 232 20.32 -2.31 -9.01
CA ASN A 232 19.19 -2.45 -8.08
C ASN A 232 19.17 -1.38 -6.95
N GLY A 233 20.01 -0.35 -7.07
CA GLY A 233 20.16 0.69 -6.07
C GLY A 233 19.46 1.97 -6.52
N MET A 234 18.73 2.61 -5.60
CA MET A 234 18.12 3.89 -5.88
C MET A 234 17.99 4.72 -4.60
N ARG A 235 18.37 5.99 -4.70
CA ARG A 235 18.35 6.95 -3.61
C ARG A 235 17.19 7.92 -3.79
N LEU A 236 16.46 8.21 -2.72
CA LEU A 236 15.49 9.30 -2.68
C LEU A 236 16.08 10.47 -1.93
N ARG A 237 16.04 11.66 -2.52
CA ARG A 237 16.38 12.90 -1.82
C ARG A 237 15.12 13.56 -1.31
N LEU A 238 15.10 13.83 -0.01
CA LEU A 238 13.96 14.40 0.71
C LEU A 238 14.42 15.60 1.54
N SER A 239 13.51 16.52 1.83
CA SER A 239 13.72 17.60 2.80
C SER A 239 12.66 17.56 3.88
N ALA A 240 13.08 17.41 5.14
CA ALA A 240 12.18 17.38 6.29
C ALA A 240 12.91 17.74 7.59
N PRO A 241 12.19 18.11 8.66
CA PRO A 241 12.72 18.06 10.01
C PRO A 241 12.99 16.61 10.41
N LEU A 242 14.14 16.34 11.01
CA LEU A 242 14.53 15.03 11.54
C LEU A 242 14.64 15.11 13.05
N LEU A 243 13.76 14.40 13.75
CA LEU A 243 13.77 14.35 15.21
C LEU A 243 14.58 13.13 15.65
N ARG A 244 15.64 13.32 16.40
CA ARG A 244 16.32 12.19 17.06
C ARG A 244 15.47 11.73 18.24
N ALA A 245 15.25 10.43 18.36
CA ALA A 245 14.38 9.85 19.36
C ALA A 245 14.93 8.52 19.88
N THR A 246 14.50 8.14 21.09
CA THR A 246 14.67 6.78 21.59
C THR A 246 13.33 6.07 21.59
N TRP A 247 13.36 4.74 21.61
CA TRP A 247 12.18 3.90 21.68
C TRP A 247 12.33 2.82 22.75
N SER A 248 11.19 2.29 23.20
CA SER A 248 11.15 1.17 24.12
C SER A 248 10.08 0.16 23.71
N SER A 249 10.31 -1.11 24.06
CA SER A 249 9.30 -2.15 23.91
C SER A 249 8.44 -2.24 25.17
N LEU A 250 7.11 -2.22 25.01
CA LEU A 250 6.16 -2.27 26.14
C LEU A 250 5.85 -3.70 26.61
N ASN A 251 6.38 -4.73 25.95
CA ASN A 251 6.10 -6.12 26.26
C ASN A 251 7.27 -7.02 25.86
N GLU A 252 7.50 -8.09 26.63
CA GLU A 252 8.65 -9.01 26.47
C GLU A 252 8.78 -9.63 25.06
N VAL A 253 7.69 -9.61 24.29
CA VAL A 253 7.58 -10.19 22.93
C VAL A 253 7.82 -9.14 21.83
N GLY A 254 8.16 -7.88 22.14
CA GLY A 254 8.57 -6.91 21.11
C GLY A 254 7.45 -6.33 20.24
N THR A 255 6.20 -6.76 20.44
CA THR A 255 5.10 -6.51 19.49
C THR A 255 4.54 -5.09 19.51
N ARG A 256 4.76 -4.33 20.58
CA ARG A 256 4.37 -2.92 20.64
C ARG A 256 5.55 -2.08 21.11
N CYS A 257 6.08 -1.28 20.19
CA CYS A 257 7.14 -0.33 20.49
C CYS A 257 6.58 1.09 20.55
N VAL A 258 7.16 1.91 21.41
CA VAL A 258 6.75 3.30 21.60
C VAL A 258 7.94 4.23 21.56
N ILE A 259 7.68 5.47 21.14
CA ILE A 259 8.66 6.56 21.23
C ILE A 259 8.77 6.96 22.70
N SER A 260 9.92 6.68 23.32
CA SER A 260 10.15 6.91 24.76
C SER A 260 10.68 8.30 25.06
N SER A 261 11.44 8.91 24.14
CA SER A 261 11.91 10.29 24.27
C SER A 261 12.23 10.92 22.92
N ILE A 262 12.22 12.25 22.85
CA ILE A 262 12.65 13.03 21.67
C ILE A 262 13.74 14.02 22.12
N GLU A 263 14.81 14.16 21.33
CA GLU A 263 15.89 15.11 21.62
C GLU A 263 15.36 16.55 21.73
N GLY A 264 15.88 17.31 22.69
CA GLY A 264 15.37 18.64 23.02
C GLY A 264 14.23 18.65 24.05
N GLU A 265 13.82 17.48 24.57
CA GLU A 265 12.88 17.40 25.69
C GLU A 265 13.50 17.98 26.97
N THR A 266 13.09 19.19 27.35
CA THR A 266 13.54 19.88 28.58
C THR A 266 12.76 19.51 29.85
N ARG A 267 12.05 18.36 29.87
CA ARG A 267 11.18 17.78 30.93
C ARG A 267 9.78 18.39 31.14
N ARG A 268 8.81 17.46 31.32
CA ARG A 268 7.44 17.57 31.87
C ARG A 268 6.51 18.53 31.13
N MET A 269 5.79 18.01 30.14
CA MET A 269 4.52 18.61 29.74
C MET A 269 3.54 18.51 30.92
N SER A 270 3.34 19.63 31.62
CA SER A 270 2.22 19.75 32.55
C SER A 270 0.96 20.05 31.75
N LEU A 271 0.17 19.03 31.43
CA LEU A 271 -1.24 19.23 31.14
C LEU A 271 -1.90 19.61 32.48
N PHE A 272 -2.44 20.82 32.58
CA PHE A 272 -3.16 21.33 33.78
C PHE A 272 -2.33 21.49 35.07
N GLY A 273 -1.00 21.68 34.98
CA GLY A 273 -0.16 21.93 36.17
C GLY A 273 0.11 20.68 37.02
N ILE A 274 -0.29 19.50 36.56
CA ILE A 274 0.11 18.22 37.16
C ILE A 274 1.29 17.68 36.33
N PRO A 275 2.42 17.29 36.95
CA PRO A 275 3.49 16.62 36.24
C PRO A 275 3.07 15.18 35.90
N THR A 276 2.45 14.98 34.75
CA THR A 276 2.26 13.65 34.16
C THR A 276 3.52 13.27 33.39
N PHE A 277 4.05 12.08 33.67
CA PHE A 277 4.96 11.42 32.74
C PHE A 277 4.15 11.05 31.51
N LEU A 278 4.60 11.47 30.33
CA LEU A 278 4.11 10.87 29.10
C LEU A 278 4.74 9.49 29.04
N ASP A 279 3.91 8.45 29.06
CA ASP A 279 4.38 7.06 28.93
C ASP A 279 4.89 6.78 27.50
N SER A 280 4.55 7.65 26.54
CA SER A 280 4.91 7.52 25.12
C SER A 280 4.61 8.81 24.34
N TYR A 281 5.43 9.13 23.34
CA TYR A 281 5.16 10.16 22.33
C TYR A 281 4.42 9.61 21.11
N GLY A 282 4.28 8.29 20.97
CA GLY A 282 3.65 7.63 19.84
C GLY A 282 4.04 6.16 19.72
N ASP A 283 3.43 5.47 18.77
CA ASP A 283 3.72 4.06 18.47
C ASP A 283 4.76 3.97 17.35
N VAL A 284 5.65 2.97 17.46
CA VAL A 284 6.71 2.62 16.52
C VAL A 284 6.42 1.22 15.97
N TYR A 285 6.48 1.08 14.65
CA TYR A 285 6.24 -0.17 13.94
C TYR A 285 7.43 -0.45 13.02
N PHE A 286 8.26 -1.41 13.39
CA PHE A 286 9.39 -1.81 12.54
C PHE A 286 8.95 -2.71 11.39
N ASP A 287 9.55 -2.53 10.22
CA ASP A 287 9.25 -3.33 9.03
C ASP A 287 9.63 -4.81 9.22
N HIS A 288 10.64 -5.06 10.05
CA HIS A 288 11.10 -6.36 10.49
C HIS A 288 11.50 -6.32 11.96
N TRP A 289 11.37 -7.45 12.65
CA TRP A 289 11.81 -7.60 14.03
C TRP A 289 12.89 -8.68 14.06
N ASP A 290 14.13 -8.26 14.31
CA ASP A 290 15.24 -9.19 14.60
C ASP A 290 15.61 -8.97 16.08
N ASP A 291 15.68 -10.05 16.86
CA ASP A 291 15.74 -10.06 18.33
C ASP A 291 17.03 -9.42 18.94
N GLY A 292 17.73 -8.54 18.22
CA GLY A 292 18.91 -7.88 18.79
C GLY A 292 19.65 -6.82 17.99
N ALA A 293 19.06 -6.11 17.02
CA ALA A 293 19.86 -5.18 16.19
C ALA A 293 19.21 -3.88 15.72
N VAL A 294 18.12 -3.42 16.34
CA VAL A 294 17.66 -2.03 16.10
C VAL A 294 18.40 -1.11 17.08
N ALA A 295 19.01 -0.04 16.57
CA ALA A 295 19.69 0.93 17.41
C ALA A 295 18.70 1.59 18.40
N ASP A 296 19.17 1.87 19.62
CA ASP A 296 18.38 2.57 20.63
C ASP A 296 18.00 3.99 20.17
N ASP A 297 18.92 4.62 19.42
CA ASP A 297 18.73 5.93 18.80
C ASP A 297 18.23 5.79 17.37
N VAL A 298 17.08 6.41 17.09
CA VAL A 298 16.46 6.45 15.76
C VAL A 298 16.15 7.90 15.36
N PHE A 299 15.87 8.11 14.08
CA PHE A 299 15.38 9.38 13.56
C PHE A 299 13.93 9.24 13.11
N LEU A 300 13.10 10.19 13.53
CA LEU A 300 11.70 10.30 13.11
C LEU A 300 11.59 11.35 12.02
N MET A 301 11.14 10.93 10.84
CA MET A 301 10.84 11.82 9.71
C MET A 301 9.33 11.90 9.52
N CYS A 302 8.71 12.99 9.98
CA CYS A 302 7.28 13.21 9.80
C CYS A 302 6.97 13.51 8.32
N ILE A 303 6.09 12.70 7.71
CA ILE A 303 5.63 12.91 6.34
C ILE A 303 4.37 13.77 6.34
N GLN A 304 3.42 13.47 7.22
CA GLN A 304 2.10 14.10 7.23
C GLN A 304 1.60 14.33 8.65
N ILE A 305 0.94 15.48 8.85
CA ILE A 305 0.08 15.74 10.01
C ILE A 305 -1.37 15.83 9.52
N ARG A 306 -2.27 15.13 10.19
CA ARG A 306 -3.70 15.11 9.84
C ARG A 306 -4.50 15.99 10.80
N GLY A 307 -5.18 17.02 10.29
CA GLY A 307 -5.82 18.03 11.14
C GLY A 307 -7.09 17.59 11.86
N LYS A 308 -7.33 18.17 13.06
CA LYS A 308 -8.51 18.26 13.98
C LYS A 308 -9.49 17.09 14.16
N SER A 309 -9.55 16.08 13.30
CA SER A 309 -10.39 14.88 13.49
C SER A 309 -9.77 13.58 12.97
N GLY A 310 -8.50 13.58 12.54
CA GLY A 310 -7.90 12.43 11.87
C GLY A 310 -6.55 11.99 12.43
N THR A 311 -6.47 11.28 13.56
CA THR A 311 -5.38 10.32 13.84
C THR A 311 -3.90 10.77 13.78
N GLY A 312 -3.56 12.04 14.02
CA GLY A 312 -2.20 12.47 14.37
C GLY A 312 -1.16 12.56 13.23
N ALA A 313 0.11 12.65 13.61
CA ALA A 313 1.27 12.70 12.73
C ALA A 313 1.74 11.29 12.34
N LEU A 314 2.11 11.13 11.07
CA LEU A 314 2.59 9.89 10.47
C LEU A 314 3.94 10.12 9.78
N GLY A 315 4.81 9.13 9.84
CA GLY A 315 6.14 9.25 9.25
C GLY A 315 6.97 7.99 9.31
N LEU A 316 8.25 8.13 9.00
CA LEU A 316 9.21 7.03 8.98
C LEU A 316 10.08 7.03 10.23
N VAL A 317 10.46 5.82 10.63
CA VAL A 317 11.52 5.56 11.60
C VAL A 317 12.76 5.18 10.79
N LEU A 318 13.84 5.92 11.01
CA LEU A 318 15.04 5.87 10.19
C LEU A 318 16.28 5.59 11.05
N GLN A 319 17.28 4.97 10.44
CA GLN A 319 18.62 4.84 10.99
C GLN A 319 19.60 5.58 10.10
N GLU A 320 20.47 6.41 10.68
CA GLU A 320 21.58 7.01 9.94
C GLU A 320 22.70 5.97 9.76
N VAL A 321 23.09 5.73 8.52
CA VAL A 321 24.12 4.73 8.16
C VAL A 321 25.40 5.35 7.60
N ALA A 322 25.30 6.61 7.15
CA ALA A 322 26.41 7.50 6.84
C ALA A 322 25.88 8.94 6.95
N GLU A 323 26.78 9.93 7.00
CA GLU A 323 26.38 11.34 7.14
C GLU A 323 25.33 11.75 6.10
N GLY A 324 24.12 12.08 6.57
CA GLY A 324 22.99 12.48 5.72
C GLY A 324 22.33 11.36 4.91
N VAL A 325 22.74 10.11 5.12
CA VAL A 325 22.21 8.92 4.45
C VAL A 325 21.53 8.00 5.46
N TYR A 326 20.28 7.67 5.19
CA TYR A 326 19.40 6.96 6.10
C TYR A 326 18.80 5.71 5.46
N GLU A 327 18.55 4.71 6.30
CA GLU A 327 17.76 3.54 5.97
C GLU A 327 16.44 3.56 6.72
N ARG A 328 15.38 3.08 6.05
CA ARG A 328 14.08 2.90 6.67
C ARG A 328 14.11 1.67 7.58
N LEU A 329 13.77 1.89 8.84
CA LEU A 329 13.52 0.84 9.83
C LEU A 329 12.02 0.51 9.96
N GLY A 330 11.15 1.48 9.69
CA GLY A 330 9.72 1.31 9.81
C GLY A 330 8.93 2.61 9.76
N HIS A 331 7.79 2.60 10.45
CA HIS A 331 6.81 3.66 10.49
C HIS A 331 6.50 4.06 11.94
N PHE A 332 6.20 5.34 12.17
CA PHE A 332 5.67 5.79 13.46
C PHE A 332 4.33 6.53 13.29
N SER A 333 3.53 6.49 14.35
CA SER A 333 2.36 7.36 14.49
C SER A 333 2.34 8.04 15.85
N SER A 334 2.08 9.33 15.88
CA SER A 334 2.05 10.16 17.09
C SER A 334 0.79 11.02 17.10
N PRO A 335 0.18 11.32 18.25
CA PRO A 335 -0.69 12.49 18.38
C PRO A 335 0.02 13.76 17.87
N GLU A 336 -0.73 14.64 17.20
CA GLU A 336 -0.19 15.89 16.59
C GLU A 336 0.44 16.79 17.67
N ASP A 337 -0.26 16.96 18.79
CA ASP A 337 0.12 17.81 19.92
C ASP A 337 1.41 17.39 20.62
N LEU A 338 1.81 16.11 20.50
CA LEU A 338 3.02 15.59 21.12
C LEU A 338 4.27 15.76 20.25
N ILE A 339 4.13 15.89 18.93
CA ILE A 339 5.27 15.93 18.01
C ILE A 339 5.43 17.29 17.32
N GLU A 340 4.33 18.00 17.07
CA GLU A 340 4.34 19.28 16.36
C GLU A 340 5.27 20.34 17.00
N PRO A 341 5.32 20.49 18.34
CA PRO A 341 6.25 21.44 18.96
C PRO A 341 7.73 21.16 18.63
N PHE A 342 8.11 19.89 18.49
CA PHE A 342 9.46 19.50 18.12
C PHE A 342 9.74 19.75 16.64
N LEU A 343 8.74 19.51 15.78
CA LEU A 343 8.84 19.77 14.34
C LEU A 343 9.02 21.26 14.06
N ASP A 344 8.31 22.14 14.77
CA ASP A 344 8.38 23.59 14.58
C ASP A 344 9.74 24.18 15.01
N LEU A 345 10.40 23.56 16.00
CA LEU A 345 11.72 23.97 16.48
C LEU A 345 12.88 23.36 15.67
N THR A 346 12.61 22.30 14.90
CA THR A 346 13.64 21.56 14.18
C THR A 346 13.77 22.08 12.76
N PRO A 347 14.95 22.59 12.34
CA PRO A 347 15.14 23.05 10.98
C PRO A 347 15.05 21.88 10.00
N ARG A 348 14.50 22.15 8.81
CA ARG A 348 14.52 21.21 7.70
C ARG A 348 15.96 20.95 7.26
N ARG A 349 16.25 19.70 6.90
CA ARG A 349 17.51 19.29 6.30
C ARG A 349 17.23 18.40 5.10
N GLU A 350 18.10 18.48 4.10
CA GLU A 350 18.10 17.49 3.03
C GLU A 350 18.70 16.18 3.55
N MET A 351 18.13 15.07 3.09
CA MET A 351 18.57 13.73 3.45
C MET A 351 18.42 12.80 2.26
N VAL A 352 19.14 11.68 2.33
CA VAL A 352 19.09 10.61 1.33
C VAL A 352 18.54 9.34 1.97
N LEU A 353 17.42 8.82 1.48
CA LEU A 353 16.99 7.45 1.78
C LEU A 353 17.60 6.48 0.78
N ARG A 354 18.20 5.38 1.26
CA ARG A 354 18.83 4.36 0.40
C ARG A 354 18.18 2.98 0.45
#